data_AF-A0A432GVX1-F1
#
_entry.id   AF-A0A432GVX1-F1
#
_cell.length_a   1.000
_cell.length_b   1.000
_cell.length_c   1.000
_cell.angle_alpha   90.00
_cell.angle_beta   90.00
_cell.angle_gamma   90.00
#
_symmetry.space_group_name_H-M   'P 1'
#
loop_
_entity.id
_entity.type
_entity.pdbx_description
1 polymer ?
#
loop_
_entity_poly.entity_id
_entity_poly.type
_entity_poly.pdbx_seq_one_letter_code
_entity_poly.pdbx_strand_id
1 'polypeptide(L)' 'MKQIPESLLNTFRKYDTPTIVNSLELLDSKFRTSCFTTEQMICVDTTLPPIVGYARTATISASSE' A
#
# COMPACT_ATOMS: atom_id res chain seq x y z
N MET A 1 2.12 14.71 9.19
CA MET A 1 2.28 13.24 9.30
C MET A 1 3.61 12.97 9.99
N LYS A 2 3.67 12.12 11.02
CA LYS A 2 4.95 11.75 11.64
C LYS A 2 5.72 10.87 10.66
N GLN A 3 6.88 11.34 10.22
CA GLN A 3 7.71 10.54 9.33
C GLN A 3 8.36 9.39 10.10
N ILE A 4 8.46 8.22 9.47
CA ILE A 4 9.19 7.07 9.96
C ILE A 4 10.58 7.06 9.30
N PRO A 5 11.57 6.39 9.90
CA PRO A 5 12.90 6.30 9.31
C PRO A 5 12.86 5.67 7.90
N GLU A 6 13.68 6.18 6.99
CA GLU A 6 13.79 5.67 5.62
C GLU A 6 14.21 4.19 5.59
N SER A 7 15.02 3.76 6.56
CA SER A 7 15.41 2.35 6.72
C SER A 7 14.21 1.42 6.91
N LEU A 8 13.13 1.90 7.55
CA LEU A 8 11.90 1.13 7.73
C LEU A 8 11.11 1.03 6.42
N LEU A 9 11.02 2.12 5.65
CA LEU A 9 10.43 2.09 4.30
C LEU A 9 11.19 1.14 3.37
N ASN A 10 12.52 1.17 3.43
CA ASN A 10 13.38 0.24 2.69
C ASN A 10 13.24 -1.22 3.14
N THR A 11 12.89 -1.46 4.40
CA THR A 11 12.63 -2.80 4.91
C THR A 11 11.31 -3.34 4.35
N PHE A 12 10.25 -2.55 4.38
CA PHE A 12 8.96 -2.94 3.79
C PHE A 12 9.06 -3.23 2.28
N ARG A 13 9.93 -2.52 1.54
CA ARG A 13 10.14 -2.75 0.11
C ARG A 13 10.67 -4.15 -0.25
N LYS A 14 11.18 -4.90 0.73
CA LYS A 14 11.67 -6.28 0.55
C LYS A 14 10.57 -7.33 0.54
N TYR A 15 9.34 -6.97 0.92
CA TYR A 15 8.22 -7.89 1.06
C TYR A 15 7.11 -7.53 0.07
N ASP A 16 6.38 -8.55 -0.38
CA ASP A 16 5.18 -8.36 -1.20
C ASP A 16 3.97 -7.91 -0.36
N THR A 17 2.94 -7.40 -1.04
CA THR A 17 1.71 -6.93 -0.41
C THR A 17 1.02 -8.02 0.43
N PRO A 18 0.82 -9.27 -0.05
CA PRO A 18 0.21 -10.33 0.77
C PRO A 18 0.96 -10.60 2.07
N THR A 19 2.29 -10.62 2.05
CA THR A 19 3.13 -10.85 3.24
C THR A 19 2.90 -9.78 4.30
N ILE A 20 2.82 -8.50 3.90
CA ILE A 20 2.55 -7.39 4.80
C ILE A 20 1.14 -7.45 5.37
N VAL A 21 0.12 -7.68 4.54
CA VAL A 21 -1.29 -7.73 5.00
C VAL A 21 -1.51 -8.92 5.94
N ASN A 22 -1.02 -10.11 5.60
CA ASN A 22 -1.11 -11.29 6.47
C ASN A 22 -0.42 -11.04 7.83
N SER A 23 0.69 -10.29 7.84
CA SER A 23 1.36 -9.92 9.09
C SER A 23 0.52 -8.97 9.94
N LEU A 24 -0.23 -8.05 9.32
CA LEU A 24 -1.14 -7.16 10.04
C LEU A 24 -2.29 -7.93 10.71
N GLU A 25 -2.79 -9.00 10.09
CA GLU A 25 -3.84 -9.85 10.68
C GLU A 25 -3.42 -10.51 11.99
N LEU A 26 -2.12 -10.79 12.16
CA LEU A 26 -1.57 -11.33 13.42
C LEU A 26 -1.52 -10.28 14.53
N LEU A 27 -1.44 -9.00 14.16
CA LEU A 27 -1.39 -7.88 15.11
C LEU A 27 -2.78 -7.45 15.57
N ASP A 28 -3.76 -7.47 14.66
CA ASP A 28 -5.14 -7.08 14.94
C ASP A 28 -6.10 -7.75 13.94
N SER A 29 -7.15 -8.39 14.46
CA SER A 29 -8.10 -9.16 13.65
C SER A 29 -8.91 -8.30 12.67
N LYS A 30 -8.99 -6.97 12.87
CA LYS A 30 -9.70 -6.07 11.94
C LYS A 30 -9.10 -6.06 10.53
N PHE A 31 -7.82 -6.38 10.39
CA PHE A 31 -7.11 -6.34 9.12
C PHE A 31 -7.44 -7.52 8.19
N ARG A 32 -8.14 -8.56 8.70
CA ARG A 32 -8.55 -9.73 7.89
C ARG A 32 -9.55 -9.39 6.78
N THR A 33 -10.34 -8.35 6.98
CA THR A 33 -11.45 -7.99 6.08
C THR A 33 -11.44 -6.53 5.66
N SER A 34 -10.44 -5.74 6.10
CA SER A 34 -10.39 -4.30 5.84
C SER A 34 -8.95 -3.78 5.76
N CYS A 35 -8.81 -2.52 5.33
CA CYS A 35 -7.52 -1.82 5.19
C CYS A 35 -6.58 -2.35 4.08
N PHE A 36 -7.14 -2.92 3.02
CA PHE A 36 -6.44 -3.25 1.78
C PHE A 36 -7.27 -2.78 0.57
N THR A 37 -6.65 -2.66 -0.60
CA THR A 37 -7.34 -2.28 -1.84
C THR A 37 -8.33 -3.38 -2.24
N THR A 38 -9.59 -3.01 -2.48
CA THR A 38 -10.65 -3.96 -2.88
C THR A 38 -10.74 -4.15 -4.40
N GLU A 39 -10.30 -3.16 -5.16
CA GLU A 39 -10.25 -3.21 -6.62
C GLU A 39 -8.91 -3.72 -7.13
N GLN A 40 -8.89 -4.32 -8.33
CA GLN A 40 -7.67 -4.87 -8.89
C GLN A 40 -6.68 -3.76 -9.28
N MET A 41 -5.45 -3.86 -8.78
CA MET A 41 -4.32 -3.02 -9.18
C MET A 41 -3.31 -3.88 -9.95
N ILE A 42 -3.04 -3.55 -11.21
CA ILE A 42 -2.07 -4.26 -12.04
C ILE A 42 -0.80 -3.42 -12.17
N CYS A 43 0.35 -4.02 -11.92
CA CYS A 43 1.64 -3.37 -12.17
C CYS A 43 1.89 -3.29 -13.68
N VAL A 44 2.08 -2.08 -14.20
CA VAL A 44 2.36 -1.86 -15.64
C VAL A 44 3.80 -2.24 -15.99
N ASP A 45 4.76 -2.00 -15.09
CA ASP A 45 6.18 -2.33 -15.28
C ASP A 45 6.65 -3.24 -14.15
N THR A 46 6.77 -4.53 -14.45
CA THR A 46 7.17 -5.56 -13.48
C THR A 46 8.66 -5.57 -13.15
N THR A 47 9.47 -4.74 -13.82
CA THR A 47 10.91 -4.60 -13.51
C THR A 47 11.16 -3.67 -12.33
N LEU A 48 10.17 -2.86 -11.95
CA LEU A 48 10.26 -1.93 -10.82
C LEU A 48 10.07 -2.65 -9.47
N PRO A 49 10.73 -2.16 -8.40
CA PRO A 49 10.54 -2.72 -7.07
C PRO A 49 9.16 -2.37 -6.49
N PRO A 50 8.70 -3.05 -5.42
CA PRO A 50 7.48 -2.71 -4.72
C PRO A 50 7.41 -1.23 -4.30
N ILE A 51 6.23 -0.63 -4.44
CA ILE A 51 5.99 0.76 -4.06
C ILE A 51 5.70 0.81 -2.55
N VAL A 52 6.51 1.57 -1.82
CA VAL A 52 6.32 1.83 -0.39
C VAL A 52 6.54 3.32 -0.14
N GLY A 53 5.58 3.97 0.52
CA GLY A 53 5.64 5.40 0.83
C GLY A 53 4.37 5.91 1.48
N TYR A 54 4.25 7.23 1.57
CA TYR A 54 3.07 7.91 2.11
C TYR A 54 2.04 8.18 1.01
N ALA A 55 0.79 7.80 1.26
CA ALA A 55 -0.31 8.11 0.36
C ALA A 55 -0.55 9.63 0.34
N ARG A 56 -0.58 10.20 -0.86
CA ARG A 56 -1.18 11.51 -1.15
C ARG A 56 -2.40 11.26 -2.03
N THR A 57 -3.57 11.68 -1.57
CA THR A 57 -4.85 11.36 -2.22
C THR A 57 -5.38 12.55 -3.01
N ALA A 58 -6.10 12.25 -4.09
CA ALA A 58 -6.86 13.21 -4.88
C ALA A 58 -8.16 12.55 -5.35
N THR A 59 -9.20 13.36 -5.54
CA THR A 59 -10.47 12.93 -6.13
C THR A 59 -10.61 13.60 -7.48
N ILE A 60 -10.93 12.81 -8.52
CA ILE A 60 -11.04 13.29 -9.90
C ILE A 60 -12.49 13.10 -10.35
N SER A 61 -13.03 14.09 -11.05
CA SER A 61 -14.33 14.04 -11.71
C SER A 61 -14.20 14.51 -13.16
N ALA A 62 -15.11 14.08 -14.03
CA ALA A 62 -15.22 14.66 -15.37
C ALA A 62 -15.58 16.15 -15.26
N SER A 63 -15.12 16.95 -16.23
CA SER A 63 -15.58 18.32 -16.38
C SER A 63 -17.01 18.31 -16.93
N SER A 64 -17.92 19.07 -16.34
CA SER A 64 -19.18 19.40 -16.98
C SER A 64 -18.89 20.43 -18.07
N GLU A 65 -18.95 20.01 -19.34
CA GLU A 65 -19.21 20.96 -20.43
C GLU A 65 -20.67 21.44 -20.37
#